data_AF-A0A2G9RJE8-F1
#
_entry.id   AF-A0A2G9RJE8-F1
#
_cell.length_a   1.000
_cell.length_b   1.000
_cell.length_c   1.000
_cell.angle_alpha   90.00
_cell.angle_beta   90.00
_cell.angle_gamma   90.00
#
_symmetry.space_group_name_H-M   'P 1'
#
loop_
_entity.id
_entity.type
_entity.pdbx_description
1 polymer ?
#
loop_
_entity_poly.entity_id
_entity_poly.type
_entity_poly.pdbx_seq_one_letter_code
_entity_poly.pdbx_strand_id
1 'polypeptide(L)'
;MLWGYPRPITNFGFPSTVKKIDAAMFLKDERKVIFFVQDKYWSFDHHKNKMDSKSPKKIKDGFPGMGTHVGAAFQNIDYLYFSNGANQAEYSRSRRLVLRNIANYRWLNCD
;
A
#
# COMPACT_ATOMS: atom_id res chain seq x y z
N MET A 1 9.93 -13.03 18.61
CA MET A 1 8.73 -13.57 17.94
C MET A 1 7.55 -13.34 18.88
N LEU A 2 6.46 -12.76 18.41
CA LEU A 2 5.28 -12.49 19.25
C LEU A 2 4.47 -13.78 19.41
N TRP A 3 3.94 -14.01 20.62
CA TRP A 3 3.15 -15.22 20.90
C TRP A 3 1.86 -15.24 20.06
N GLY A 4 1.55 -16.41 19.47
CA GLY A 4 0.39 -16.59 18.59
C GLY A 4 0.57 -16.06 17.16
N TYR A 5 1.80 -15.93 16.67
CA TYR A 5 2.12 -15.70 15.25
C TYR A 5 2.85 -16.91 14.65
N PRO A 6 2.76 -17.14 13.31
CA PRO A 6 2.03 -16.34 12.32
C PRO A 6 0.50 -16.48 12.43
N ARG A 7 -0.23 -15.44 12.02
CA ARG A 7 -1.70 -15.47 11.91
C ARG A 7 -2.12 -15.41 10.44
N PRO A 8 -3.22 -16.08 10.05
CA PRO A 8 -3.68 -16.04 8.67
C PRO A 8 -4.21 -14.65 8.32
N ILE A 9 -3.96 -14.21 7.08
CA ILE A 9 -4.44 -12.91 6.60
C ILE A 9 -5.98 -12.82 6.54
N THR A 10 -6.68 -13.95 6.52
CA THR A 10 -8.14 -14.01 6.65
C THR A 10 -8.65 -13.35 7.93
N ASN A 11 -7.84 -13.27 8.99
CA ASN A 11 -8.19 -12.55 10.22
C ASN A 11 -8.36 -11.03 10.02
N PHE A 12 -7.76 -10.46 8.96
CA PHE A 12 -7.99 -9.07 8.57
C PHE A 12 -9.26 -8.90 7.71
N GLY A 13 -9.96 -9.98 7.37
CA GLY A 13 -11.15 -9.95 6.52
C GLY A 13 -10.87 -10.14 5.03
N PHE A 14 -9.68 -10.62 4.65
CA PHE A 14 -9.42 -11.04 3.27
C PHE A 14 -10.23 -12.29 2.91
N PRO A 15 -10.78 -12.39 1.68
CA PRO A 15 -11.38 -13.62 1.20
C PRO A 15 -10.31 -14.69 1.00
N SER A 16 -10.69 -15.96 1.08
CA SER A 16 -9.77 -17.11 0.93
C SER A 16 -9.06 -17.19 -0.42
N THR A 17 -9.55 -16.46 -1.43
CA THR A 17 -8.94 -16.34 -2.77
C THR A 17 -7.68 -15.46 -2.77
N VAL A 18 -7.53 -14.55 -1.81
CA VAL A 18 -6.30 -13.76 -1.67
C VAL A 18 -5.26 -14.59 -0.92
N LYS A 19 -4.16 -14.91 -1.60
CA LYS A 19 -3.08 -15.76 -1.06
C LYS A 19 -1.82 -14.99 -0.68
N LYS A 20 -1.64 -13.79 -1.24
CA LYS A 20 -0.45 -12.97 -1.09
C LYS A 20 -0.84 -11.49 -1.06
N ILE A 21 -0.11 -10.71 -0.27
CA ILE A 21 -0.13 -9.24 -0.28
C ILE A 21 1.18 -8.80 -0.95
N ASP A 22 1.09 -7.92 -1.94
CA ASP A 22 2.26 -7.43 -2.68
C ASP A 22 2.95 -6.27 -1.95
N ALA A 23 2.16 -5.36 -1.36
CA ALA A 23 2.67 -4.25 -0.56
C ALA A 23 1.66 -3.85 0.53
N ALA A 24 2.13 -3.18 1.56
CA ALA A 24 1.27 -2.60 2.58
C ALA A 24 1.85 -1.26 3.07
N MET A 25 0.98 -0.29 3.35
CA MET A 25 1.36 0.99 3.96
C MET A 25 0.33 1.43 5.00
N PHE A 26 0.76 2.16 6.02
CA PHE A 26 -0.13 2.75 7.01
C PHE A 26 -0.28 4.25 6.75
N LEU A 27 -1.51 4.71 6.52
CA LEU A 27 -1.87 6.12 6.41
C LEU A 27 -2.18 6.65 7.81
N LYS A 28 -1.21 7.39 8.39
CA LYS A 28 -1.26 7.80 9.80
C LYS A 28 -2.45 8.70 10.14
N ASP A 29 -2.76 9.63 9.25
CA ASP A 29 -3.85 10.59 9.36
C ASP A 29 -5.24 9.93 9.28
N GLU A 30 -5.40 8.93 8.42
CA GLU A 30 -6.65 8.19 8.29
C GLU A 30 -6.77 7.03 9.29
N ARG A 31 -5.68 6.65 9.98
CA ARG A 31 -5.55 5.41 10.77
C ARG A 31 -5.97 4.17 9.98
N LYS A 32 -5.53 4.10 8.71
CA LYS A 32 -5.86 3.01 7.80
C LYS A 32 -4.61 2.27 7.33
N VAL A 33 -4.70 0.95 7.27
CA VAL A 33 -3.70 0.13 6.57
C VAL A 33 -4.20 -0.12 5.16
N ILE A 34 -3.42 0.27 4.17
CA ILE A 34 -3.70 -0.01 2.77
C ILE A 34 -2.86 -1.22 2.34
N PHE A 35 -3.53 -2.29 1.91
CA PHE A 35 -2.89 -3.48 1.39
C PHE A 35 -3.08 -3.55 -0.13
N PHE A 36 -2.02 -3.84 -0.87
CA PHE A 36 -2.04 -3.99 -2.32
C PHE A 36 -1.97 -5.47 -2.69
N VAL A 37 -2.83 -5.91 -3.61
CA VAL A 37 -2.79 -7.26 -4.20
C VAL A 37 -3.13 -7.13 -5.67
N GLN A 38 -2.18 -7.48 -6.54
CA GLN A 38 -2.31 -7.33 -8.00
C GLN A 38 -2.73 -5.91 -8.36
N ASP A 39 -3.82 -5.73 -9.12
CA ASP A 39 -4.34 -4.45 -9.60
C ASP A 39 -5.29 -3.75 -8.61
N LYS A 40 -5.43 -4.31 -7.40
CA LYS A 40 -6.39 -3.87 -6.39
C LYS A 40 -5.72 -3.47 -5.08
N TYR A 41 -6.45 -2.67 -4.30
CA TYR A 41 -6.11 -2.39 -2.92
C TYR A 41 -7.30 -2.60 -1.98
N TRP A 42 -6.95 -2.96 -0.75
CA TRP A 42 -7.84 -3.17 0.38
C TRP A 42 -7.52 -2.12 1.43
N SER A 43 -8.56 -1.52 1.98
CA SER A 43 -8.45 -0.50 3.01
C SER A 43 -8.95 -1.08 4.32
N PHE A 44 -8.06 -1.22 5.31
CA PHE A 44 -8.37 -1.75 6.62
C PHE A 44 -8.41 -0.63 7.65
N ASP A 45 -9.55 -0.47 8.30
CA ASP A 45 -9.76 0.50 9.38
C ASP A 45 -9.11 -0.06 10.65
N HIS A 46 -7.97 0.50 11.04
CA HIS A 46 -7.22 0.03 12.21
C HIS A 46 -7.97 0.30 13.51
N HIS A 47 -8.76 1.38 13.58
CA HIS A 47 -9.54 1.73 14.76
C HIS A 47 -10.68 0.72 14.99
N LYS A 48 -11.36 0.30 13.92
CA LYS A 48 -12.45 -0.69 14.00
C LYS A 48 -11.96 -2.14 13.91
N ASN A 49 -10.67 -2.34 13.66
CA ASN A 49 -10.06 -3.65 13.41
C ASN A 49 -10.83 -4.45 12.34
N LYS A 50 -11.18 -3.79 11.22
CA LYS A 50 -12.03 -4.38 10.17
C LYS A 50 -11.72 -3.85 8.78
N MET A 51 -11.85 -4.71 7.77
CA MET A 51 -11.80 -4.31 6.37
C MET A 51 -12.94 -3.36 5.99
N ASP A 52 -12.65 -2.26 5.29
CA ASP A 52 -13.65 -1.33 4.78
C ASP A 52 -14.59 -2.07 3.79
N SER A 53 -15.90 -1.86 3.92
CA SER A 53 -16.92 -2.52 3.10
C SER A 53 -16.83 -2.19 1.60
N LYS A 54 -16.17 -1.09 1.25
CA LYS A 54 -15.93 -0.67 -0.14
C LYS A 54 -14.68 -1.32 -0.75
N SER A 55 -14.00 -2.21 -0.04
CA SER A 55 -12.82 -2.95 -0.53
C SER A 55 -13.23 -4.26 -1.20
N PRO A 56 -12.48 -4.76 -2.21
CA PRO A 56 -11.33 -4.10 -2.83
C PRO A 56 -11.72 -3.01 -3.83
N LYS A 57 -10.80 -2.08 -4.07
CA LYS A 57 -10.88 -1.05 -5.12
C LYS A 57 -9.72 -1.21 -6.10
N LYS A 58 -9.85 -0.70 -7.33
CA LYS A 58 -8.72 -0.70 -8.27
C LYS A 58 -7.70 0.35 -7.86
N ILE A 59 -6.41 0.02 -7.98
CA ILE A 59 -5.32 0.94 -7.63
C ILE A 59 -5.45 2.25 -8.41
N LYS A 60 -5.72 2.18 -9.72
CA LYS A 60 -5.88 3.35 -10.60
C LYS A 60 -7.00 4.32 -10.18
N ASP A 61 -8.03 3.84 -9.47
CA ASP A 61 -9.15 4.67 -9.03
C ASP A 61 -8.81 5.41 -7.72
N GLY A 62 -8.08 4.74 -6.81
CA GLY A 62 -7.62 5.31 -5.54
C GLY A 62 -6.40 6.22 -5.70
N PHE A 63 -5.47 5.82 -6.57
CA PHE A 63 -4.19 6.48 -6.81
C PHE A 63 -4.01 6.75 -8.31
N PRO A 64 -4.67 7.77 -8.88
CA PRO A 64 -4.57 8.09 -10.30
C PRO A 64 -3.12 8.33 -10.76
N GLY A 65 -2.80 7.90 -11.98
CA GLY A 65 -1.44 7.99 -12.53
C GLY A 65 -0.48 6.91 -12.04
N MET A 66 -0.86 6.12 -11.03
CA MET A 66 -0.15 4.89 -10.70
C MET A 66 -0.46 3.78 -11.71
N GLY A 67 0.52 2.90 -11.91
CA GLY A 67 0.32 1.66 -12.67
C GLY A 67 -0.57 0.64 -11.95
N THR A 68 -0.65 -0.56 -12.50
CA THR A 68 -1.48 -1.65 -11.96
C THR A 68 -0.75 -2.55 -10.97
N HIS A 69 0.53 -2.31 -10.69
CA HIS A 69 1.31 -3.12 -9.75
C HIS A 69 2.13 -2.25 -8.82
N VAL A 70 2.15 -2.63 -7.55
CA VAL A 70 2.93 -1.99 -6.48
C VAL A 70 3.65 -3.10 -5.72
N GLY A 71 4.98 -3.14 -5.84
CA GLY A 71 5.83 -4.16 -5.20
C GLY A 71 6.28 -3.79 -3.78
N ALA A 72 6.28 -2.49 -3.45
CA ALA A 72 6.45 -2.01 -2.08
C ALA A 72 5.78 -0.65 -1.92
N ALA A 73 5.35 -0.30 -0.72
CA ALA A 73 4.73 0.99 -0.44
C ALA A 73 5.10 1.46 0.97
N PHE A 74 5.36 2.76 1.13
CA PHE A 74 5.49 3.38 2.44
C PHE A 74 5.10 4.86 2.39
N GLN A 75 4.74 5.42 3.55
CA GLN A 75 4.54 6.85 3.71
C GLN A 75 5.80 7.45 4.35
N ASN A 76 6.27 8.57 3.81
CA ASN A 76 7.28 9.41 4.46
C ASN A 76 6.88 10.88 4.41
N ILE A 77 6.80 11.51 5.58
CA ILE A 77 6.26 12.86 5.77
C ILE A 77 4.86 12.95 5.11
N ASP A 78 4.72 13.76 4.05
CA ASP A 78 3.45 14.03 3.39
C ASP A 78 3.24 13.23 2.09
N TYR A 79 4.26 12.47 1.68
CA TYR A 79 4.26 11.75 0.41
C TYR A 79 4.12 10.25 0.59
N LEU A 80 3.48 9.63 -0.39
CA LEU A 80 3.48 8.18 -0.53
C LEU A 80 4.52 7.77 -1.54
N TYR A 81 5.24 6.71 -1.23
CA TYR A 81 6.26 6.15 -2.09
C TYR A 81 5.84 4.76 -2.51
N PHE A 82 5.71 4.56 -3.82
CA PHE A 82 5.29 3.30 -4.40
C PHE A 82 6.41 2.76 -5.29
N SER A 83 6.90 1.56 -4.97
CA SER A 83 7.99 0.94 -5.71
C SER A 83 7.44 -0.11 -6.68
N ASN A 84 7.98 -0.11 -7.90
CA ASN A 84 7.74 -1.13 -8.90
C ASN A 84 9.08 -1.49 -9.56
N GLY A 85 9.66 -2.62 -9.15
CA GLY A 85 11.04 -2.97 -9.50
C GLY A 85 12.03 -1.94 -8.96
N ALA A 86 12.94 -1.47 -9.83
CA ALA A 86 13.95 -0.48 -9.51
C ALA A 86 13.43 0.97 -9.46
N ASN A 87 12.19 1.20 -9.92
CA ASN A 87 11.59 2.52 -9.96
C ASN A 87 10.70 2.77 -8.74
N GLN A 88 10.66 4.01 -8.29
CA GLN A 88 9.80 4.46 -7.22
C GLN A 88 9.09 5.77 -7.59
N ALA A 89 7.76 5.76 -7.47
CA ALA A 89 6.93 6.94 -7.66
C ALA A 89 6.76 7.68 -6.34
N GLU A 90 7.10 8.96 -6.31
CA GLU A 90 6.74 9.88 -5.23
C GLU A 90 5.36 10.49 -5.55
N TYR A 91 4.38 10.23 -4.68
CA TYR A 91 2.98 10.53 -4.93
C TYR A 91 2.44 11.53 -3.91
N SER A 92 1.83 12.60 -4.42
CA SER A 92 1.13 13.60 -3.60
C SER A 92 -0.32 13.16 -3.37
N ARG A 93 -0.67 12.91 -2.10
CA ARG A 93 -2.06 12.58 -1.74
C ARG A 93 -3.02 13.75 -1.94
N SER A 94 -2.59 14.96 -1.58
CA SER A 94 -3.42 16.18 -1.69
C SER A 94 -3.71 16.53 -3.14
N ARG A 95 -2.72 16.40 -4.03
CA ARG A 95 -2.87 16.67 -5.48
C ARG A 95 -3.36 15.47 -6.29
N ARG A 96 -3.40 14.28 -5.66
CA ARG A 96 -3.74 12.99 -6.28
C ARG A 96 -2.97 12.70 -7.58
N LEU A 97 -1.65 12.89 -7.56
CA LEU A 97 -0.79 12.69 -8.72
C LEU A 97 0.63 12.24 -8.34
N VAL A 98 1.28 11.57 -9.29
CA VAL A 98 2.71 11.25 -9.23
C VAL A 98 3.51 12.51 -9.51
N LEU A 99 4.33 12.94 -8.56
CA LEU A 99 5.16 14.14 -8.68
C LEU A 99 6.42 13.86 -9.50
N ARG A 100 7.07 12.72 -9.25
CA ARG A 100 8.26 12.29 -9.96
C ARG A 100 8.49 10.79 -9.79
N ASN A 101 9.28 10.23 -10.70
CA ASN A 101 9.84 8.89 -10.59
C ASN A 101 11.32 8.99 -10.22
N ILE A 102 11.75 8.23 -9.23
CA ILE A 102 13.14 8.14 -8.77
C ILE A 102 13.59 6.67 -8.76
N ALA A 103 14.90 6.45 -8.73
CA ALA A 103 15.43 5.12 -8.51
C ALA A 103 15.31 4.73 -7.02
N ASN A 104 14.96 3.48 -6.74
CA ASN A 104 14.73 2.98 -5.38
C ASN A 104 15.99 3.07 -4.49
N TYR A 105 17.19 2.91 -5.07
CA TYR A 105 18.46 2.93 -4.33
C TYR A 105 18.85 4.31 -3.81
N ARG A 106 18.15 5.40 -4.21
CA ARG A 106 18.43 6.75 -3.69
C ARG A 106 18.26 6.87 -2.18
N TRP A 107 17.43 6.03 -1.56
CA TRP A 107 17.29 5.98 -0.10
C TRP A 107 18.47 5.31 0.61
N LEU A 108 19.28 4.56 -0.14
CA LEU A 108 20.36 3.73 0.39
C LEU A 108 21.73 4.40 0.21
N ASN A 109 21.77 5.60 -0.37
CA ASN A 109 22.99 6.34 -0.67
C ASN A 109 24.01 5.49 -1.44
N CYS A 110 23.52 4.71 -2.41
CA CYS A 110 24.36 3.97 -3.34
C CYS A 110 24.68 4.90 -4.52
N ASP A 111 25.91 5.41 -4.55
CA ASP A 111 26.51 6.09 -5.71
C ASP A 111 27.13 5.09 -6.68
#